data_AF-A0AAD7C388-F1
#
_entry.id   AF-A0AAD7C388-F1
#
_cell.length_a   1.000
_cell.length_b   1.000
_cell.length_c   1.000
_cell.angle_alpha   90.00
_cell.angle_beta   90.00
_cell.angle_gamma   90.00
#
_symmetry.space_group_name_H-M   'P 1'
#
loop_
_entity.id
_entity.type
_entity.pdbx_description
1 polymer ?
#
loop_
_entity_poly.entity_id
_entity_poly.type
_entity_poly.pdbx_seq_one_letter_code
_entity_poly.pdbx_strand_id
1 'polypeptide(L)'
;MPSLSGLLRVFVAAVSFRPLYLRTATVRAIQGRKRLMQTQIECRSLDYRATLELTFKQEDQLKLRSEIARIKLENSRLEAANRAFYQELALSNERLASVWSVGSRMKLAIVRVSKTWNQIGLKLLYEGVTLQRIGQLLAFVRALEAHDGPGDLVRKLSIGYFVPHRAAELHNQETRRIFQLGPRLTHFELKPPFLIPDLLTVLPRVSYTITYLEYNDQVQYHLIFPTLVQLSTNLQSLAICLSAYDAAGHPVVVFEKLEALRVRFVFNSAATLPEWSMPALRQLWLHTGGSFGDIHSLSHTESLLDSCGRNLIFLWLTHSTPLEAGDTIQGLLDSCPALEHLTIQGALYQVEPRLSHQLIHSLDVSCFPICDTSPTFRAGFPALRTFRTLDPTFMFSSVALPPDLPHDLDTHRELREADGATEDEDEDSPESAWITAILATDPDSDDSKDDDYVFDEEADDSGSVDDSDTDSDAASCVTVCEPSDAVRDEFYVDEDRVARLLAPSFTRSR
;
A
#
# COMPACT_ATOMS: atom_id res chain seq x y z
N MET A 1 -27.47 -44.58 40.68
CA MET A 1 -26.78 -44.51 39.37
C MET A 1 -27.65 -43.79 38.36
N PRO A 2 -27.54 -42.45 38.24
CA PRO A 2 -27.85 -41.73 37.01
C PRO A 2 -26.53 -41.46 36.24
N SER A 3 -26.59 -41.45 34.91
CA SER A 3 -25.41 -41.32 34.06
C SER A 3 -24.80 -39.91 34.14
N LEU A 4 -23.48 -39.87 34.27
CA LEU A 4 -22.62 -38.68 34.29
C LEU A 4 -22.79 -37.73 33.09
N SER A 5 -23.48 -38.17 32.02
CA SER A 5 -23.82 -37.34 30.85
C SER A 5 -24.91 -36.30 31.11
N GLY A 6 -25.78 -36.49 32.12
CA GLY A 6 -26.85 -35.54 32.45
C GLY A 6 -26.38 -34.32 33.25
N LEU A 7 -25.36 -34.50 34.11
CA LEU A 7 -24.84 -33.43 34.98
C LEU A 7 -23.94 -32.44 34.24
N LEU A 8 -23.33 -32.84 33.12
CA LEU A 8 -22.49 -31.93 32.32
C LEU A 8 -23.32 -30.95 31.47
N ARG A 9 -24.54 -31.32 31.03
CA ARG A 9 -25.39 -30.43 30.22
C ARG A 9 -26.03 -29.30 31.04
N VAL A 10 -26.27 -29.50 32.34
CA VAL A 10 -26.75 -28.45 33.23
C VAL A 10 -25.63 -27.46 33.60
N PHE A 11 -24.37 -27.92 33.64
CA PHE A 11 -23.22 -27.05 33.94
C PHE A 11 -22.83 -26.16 32.74
N VAL A 12 -22.96 -26.65 31.50
CA VAL A 12 -22.65 -25.85 30.29
C VAL A 12 -23.73 -24.79 30.00
N ALA A 13 -25.00 -25.06 30.38
CA ALA A 13 -26.06 -24.04 30.31
C ALA A 13 -25.90 -22.94 31.37
N ALA A 14 -25.33 -23.24 32.53
CA ALA A 14 -25.12 -22.27 33.61
C ALA A 14 -23.89 -21.35 33.41
N VAL A 15 -22.91 -21.77 32.60
CA VAL A 15 -21.70 -20.96 32.31
C VAL A 15 -21.91 -20.00 31.13
N SER A 16 -22.87 -20.28 30.25
CA SER A 16 -23.11 -19.47 29.03
C SER A 16 -23.98 -18.23 29.24
N PHE A 17 -24.59 -18.06 30.42
CA PHE A 17 -25.43 -16.88 30.75
C PHE A 17 -24.73 -15.78 31.58
N ARG A 18 -23.49 -16.02 32.03
CA ARG A 18 -22.73 -15.04 32.83
C ARG A 18 -22.06 -13.86 32.07
N PRO A 19 -21.78 -13.89 30.74
CA PRO A 19 -21.07 -12.77 30.11
C PRO A 19 -21.93 -11.51 29.91
N LEU A 20 -23.24 -11.66 29.77
CA LEU A 20 -24.16 -10.55 29.50
C LEU A 20 -24.52 -9.74 30.75
N TYR A 21 -24.61 -10.40 31.92
CA TYR A 21 -24.86 -9.71 33.18
C TYR A 21 -23.64 -8.96 33.71
N LEU A 22 -22.43 -9.51 33.50
CA LEU A 22 -21.19 -8.83 33.87
C LEU A 22 -20.90 -7.61 32.98
N ARG A 23 -21.18 -7.68 31.67
CA ARG A 23 -21.01 -6.53 30.75
C ARG A 23 -21.98 -5.39 31.04
N THR A 24 -23.25 -5.68 31.31
CA THR A 24 -24.22 -4.63 31.66
C THR A 24 -23.94 -4.01 33.04
N ALA A 25 -23.46 -4.79 34.00
CA ALA A 25 -23.02 -4.29 35.30
C ALA A 25 -21.75 -3.42 35.20
N THR A 26 -20.76 -3.81 34.38
CA THR A 26 -19.55 -2.98 34.15
C THR A 26 -19.88 -1.71 33.39
N VAL A 27 -20.74 -1.75 32.37
CA VAL A 27 -21.16 -0.54 31.65
C VAL A 27 -21.92 0.42 32.56
N ARG A 28 -22.81 -0.08 33.43
CA ARG A 28 -23.49 0.76 34.44
C ARG A 28 -22.53 1.29 35.49
N ALA A 29 -21.54 0.51 35.92
CA ALA A 29 -20.51 0.97 36.86
C ALA A 29 -19.61 2.04 36.24
N ILE A 30 -19.22 1.89 34.97
CA ILE A 30 -18.42 2.87 34.22
C ILE A 30 -19.24 4.13 33.96
N GLN A 31 -20.51 4.03 33.56
CA GLN A 31 -21.39 5.18 33.40
C GLN A 31 -21.68 5.88 34.73
N GLY A 32 -21.83 5.12 35.83
CA GLY A 32 -21.96 5.66 37.17
C GLY A 32 -20.70 6.41 37.61
N ARG A 33 -19.52 5.85 37.36
CA ARG A 33 -18.23 6.49 37.68
C ARG A 33 -17.95 7.70 36.78
N LYS A 34 -18.37 7.66 35.52
CA LYS A 34 -18.30 8.81 34.59
C LYS A 34 -19.23 9.94 35.04
N ARG A 35 -20.48 9.64 35.44
CA ARG A 35 -21.38 10.64 36.01
C ARG A 35 -20.82 11.20 37.32
N LEU A 36 -20.29 10.35 38.20
CA LEU A 36 -19.72 10.80 39.47
C LEU A 36 -18.46 11.64 39.28
N MET A 37 -17.61 11.32 38.29
CA MET A 37 -16.48 12.16 37.89
C MET A 37 -16.94 13.45 37.21
N GLN A 38 -17.97 13.42 36.36
CA GLN A 38 -18.55 14.61 35.73
C GLN A 38 -19.12 15.55 36.79
N THR A 39 -19.86 15.02 37.77
CA THR A 39 -20.41 15.79 38.89
C THR A 39 -19.32 16.25 39.85
N GLN A 40 -18.24 15.47 40.06
CA GLN A 40 -17.07 15.95 40.82
C GLN A 40 -16.30 17.04 40.07
N ILE A 41 -16.21 16.97 38.75
CA ILE A 41 -15.60 18.01 37.90
C ILE A 41 -16.50 19.26 37.92
N GLU A 42 -17.82 19.11 37.84
CA GLU A 42 -18.77 20.23 37.89
C GLU A 42 -18.79 20.89 39.28
N CYS A 43 -18.86 20.11 40.37
CA CYS A 43 -18.78 20.63 41.74
C CYS A 43 -17.42 21.27 42.03
N ARG A 44 -16.31 20.65 41.60
CA ARG A 44 -14.98 21.28 41.71
C ARG A 44 -14.84 22.50 40.83
N SER A 45 -15.47 22.53 39.64
CA SER A 45 -15.45 23.70 38.75
C SER A 45 -16.26 24.86 39.32
N LEU A 46 -17.34 24.60 40.06
CA LEU A 46 -18.18 25.60 40.73
C LEU A 46 -17.48 26.18 41.97
N ASP A 47 -16.83 25.34 42.78
CA ASP A 47 -16.00 25.83 43.90
C ASP A 47 -14.72 26.54 43.42
N TYR A 48 -14.08 26.08 42.33
CA TYR A 48 -12.96 26.79 41.72
C TYR A 48 -13.39 28.11 41.07
N ARG A 49 -14.60 28.19 40.47
CA ARG A 49 -15.13 29.45 39.91
C ARG A 49 -15.40 30.48 41.00
N ALA A 50 -16.07 30.08 42.08
CA ALA A 50 -16.37 30.98 43.20
C ALA A 50 -15.11 31.45 43.94
N THR A 51 -14.06 30.61 44.00
CA THR A 51 -12.78 30.96 44.65
C THR A 51 -11.84 31.75 43.74
N LEU A 52 -11.83 31.49 42.42
CA LEU A 52 -11.10 32.29 41.44
C LEU A 52 -11.73 33.68 41.23
N GLU A 53 -13.06 33.80 41.27
CA GLU A 53 -13.74 35.09 41.11
C GLU A 53 -13.49 36.08 42.27
N LEU A 54 -13.06 35.60 43.44
CA LEU A 54 -12.84 36.43 44.64
C LEU A 54 -11.39 36.89 44.85
N THR A 55 -10.41 36.36 44.11
CA THR A 55 -8.99 36.79 44.24
C THR A 55 -8.16 36.80 42.95
N PHE A 56 -8.75 36.62 41.76
CA PHE A 56 -8.05 36.97 40.52
C PHE A 56 -8.11 38.48 40.32
N LYS A 57 -6.97 39.15 40.51
CA LYS A 57 -6.82 40.55 40.11
C LYS A 57 -7.22 40.68 38.64
N GLN A 58 -7.94 41.74 38.31
CA GLN A 58 -8.42 42.05 36.97
C GLN A 58 -7.32 41.97 35.88
N GLU A 59 -6.07 42.20 36.29
CA GLU A 59 -4.87 42.04 35.48
C GLU A 59 -4.59 40.60 35.02
N ASP A 60 -4.79 39.60 35.88
CA ASP A 60 -4.56 38.20 35.56
C ASP A 60 -5.66 37.65 34.65
N GLN A 61 -6.90 38.18 34.76
CA GLN A 61 -7.96 37.88 33.80
C GLN A 61 -7.67 38.45 32.41
N LEU A 62 -7.09 39.65 32.32
CA LEU A 62 -6.66 40.25 31.05
C LEU A 62 -5.52 39.44 30.42
N LYS A 63 -4.51 39.03 31.20
CA LYS A 63 -3.41 38.16 30.74
C LYS A 63 -3.92 36.81 30.23
N LEU A 64 -4.84 36.18 30.96
CA LEU A 64 -5.44 34.92 30.54
C LEU A 64 -6.26 35.09 29.24
N ARG A 65 -7.03 36.18 29.10
CA ARG A 65 -7.79 36.46 27.88
C ARG A 65 -6.88 36.73 26.68
N SER A 66 -5.77 37.45 26.86
CA SER A 66 -4.79 37.64 25.77
C SER A 66 -4.12 36.34 25.37
N GLU A 67 -3.80 35.47 26.34
CA GLU A 67 -3.18 34.17 26.04
C GLU A 67 -4.15 33.22 25.34
N ILE A 68 -5.42 33.18 25.75
CA ILE A 68 -6.47 32.43 25.05
C ILE A 68 -6.65 32.98 23.62
N ALA A 69 -6.64 34.30 23.43
CA ALA A 69 -6.73 34.90 22.09
C ALA A 69 -5.51 34.53 21.22
N ARG A 70 -4.31 34.51 21.80
CA ARG A 70 -3.06 34.07 21.14
C ARG A 70 -3.15 32.60 20.70
N ILE A 71 -3.54 31.70 21.60
CA ILE A 71 -3.71 30.27 21.31
C ILE A 71 -4.78 30.05 20.23
N LYS A 72 -5.91 30.78 20.30
CA LYS A 72 -6.96 30.69 19.27
C LYS A 72 -6.46 31.14 17.90
N LEU A 73 -5.67 32.21 17.83
CA LEU A 73 -5.06 32.67 16.59
C LEU A 73 -4.05 31.66 16.04
N GLU A 74 -3.24 31.06 16.90
CA GLU A 74 -2.26 30.03 16.55
C GLU A 74 -2.93 28.76 16.02
N ASN A 75 -3.99 28.28 16.69
CA ASN A 75 -4.80 27.17 16.20
C ASN A 75 -5.46 27.49 14.84
N SER A 76 -5.97 28.71 14.66
CA SER A 76 -6.57 29.12 13.38
C SER A 76 -5.54 29.16 12.24
N ARG A 77 -4.29 29.55 12.53
CA ARG A 77 -3.17 29.49 11.57
C ARG A 77 -2.80 28.05 11.22
N LEU A 78 -2.72 27.16 12.20
CA LEU A 78 -2.45 25.74 11.96
C LEU A 78 -3.57 25.07 11.14
N GLU A 79 -4.83 25.39 11.42
CA GLU A 79 -5.96 24.91 10.60
C GLU A 79 -5.90 25.43 9.16
N ALA A 80 -5.52 26.70 8.96
CA ALA A 80 -5.36 27.27 7.63
C ALA A 80 -4.19 26.62 6.87
N ALA A 81 -3.04 26.40 7.54
CA ALA A 81 -1.89 25.70 6.96
C ALA A 81 -2.23 24.26 6.59
N ASN A 82 -2.94 23.53 7.46
CA ASN A 82 -3.42 22.18 7.16
C ASN A 82 -4.37 22.18 5.95
N ARG A 83 -5.31 23.13 5.86
CA ARG A 83 -6.20 23.25 4.68
C ARG A 83 -5.43 23.51 3.39
N ALA A 84 -4.44 24.40 3.42
CA ALA A 84 -3.58 24.69 2.27
C ALA A 84 -2.79 23.43 1.84
N PHE A 85 -2.20 22.71 2.80
CA PHE A 85 -1.51 21.44 2.55
C PHE A 85 -2.44 20.40 1.90
N TYR A 86 -3.67 20.24 2.39
CA TYR A 86 -4.65 19.34 1.77
C TYR A 86 -5.09 19.77 0.37
N GLN A 87 -5.18 21.08 0.09
CA GLN A 87 -5.45 21.60 -1.25
C GLN A 87 -4.29 21.32 -2.21
N GLU A 88 -3.05 21.51 -1.77
CA GLU A 88 -1.87 21.19 -2.57
C GLU A 88 -1.75 19.68 -2.84
N LEU A 89 -2.04 18.85 -1.83
CA LEU A 89 -2.13 17.40 -2.00
C LEU A 89 -3.23 17.01 -3.01
N ALA A 90 -4.38 17.69 -2.99
CA ALA A 90 -5.45 17.48 -3.95
C ALA A 90 -5.04 17.89 -5.38
N LEU A 91 -4.38 19.04 -5.55
CA LEU A 91 -3.86 19.49 -6.85
C LEU A 91 -2.76 18.55 -7.39
N SER A 92 -1.88 18.07 -6.51
CA SER A 92 -0.88 17.05 -6.88
C SER A 92 -1.55 15.74 -7.32
N ASN A 93 -2.60 15.31 -6.62
CA ASN A 93 -3.42 14.17 -7.03
C ASN A 93 -4.14 14.41 -8.36
N GLU A 94 -4.59 15.62 -8.67
CA GLU A 94 -5.17 15.97 -9.97
C GLU A 94 -4.13 15.93 -11.09
N ARG A 95 -2.91 16.42 -10.85
CA ARG A 95 -1.79 16.30 -11.80
C ARG A 95 -1.41 14.84 -12.05
N LEU A 96 -1.38 14.02 -11.01
CA LEU A 96 -1.17 12.57 -11.17
C LEU A 96 -2.34 11.94 -11.94
N ALA A 97 -3.59 12.34 -11.64
CA ALA A 97 -4.75 11.88 -12.37
C ALA A 97 -4.66 12.24 -13.87
N SER A 98 -4.05 13.37 -14.23
CA SER A 98 -3.83 13.73 -15.64
C SER A 98 -2.88 12.75 -16.34
N VAL A 99 -1.73 12.41 -15.73
CA VAL A 99 -0.77 11.44 -16.31
C VAL A 99 -1.39 10.04 -16.44
N TRP A 100 -2.10 9.58 -15.40
CA TRP A 100 -2.82 8.30 -15.44
C TRP A 100 -3.94 8.30 -16.48
N SER A 101 -4.64 9.43 -16.66
CA SER A 101 -5.67 9.58 -17.68
C SER A 101 -5.08 9.54 -19.09
N VAL A 102 -3.91 10.13 -19.31
CA VAL A 102 -3.22 10.11 -20.61
C VAL A 102 -2.80 8.69 -20.95
N GLY A 103 -2.13 8.00 -20.02
CA GLY A 103 -1.72 6.60 -20.22
C GLY A 103 -2.90 5.66 -20.47
N SER A 104 -3.99 5.82 -19.71
CA SER A 104 -5.20 5.01 -19.90
C SER A 104 -5.92 5.31 -21.22
N ARG A 105 -6.02 6.60 -21.60
CA ARG A 105 -6.60 7.00 -22.89
C ARG A 105 -5.80 6.45 -24.06
N MET A 106 -4.47 6.49 -23.99
CA MET A 106 -3.60 5.93 -25.00
C MET A 106 -3.79 4.40 -25.14
N LYS A 107 -3.85 3.68 -24.01
CA LYS A 107 -4.14 2.23 -24.01
C LYS A 107 -5.51 1.93 -24.64
N LEU A 108 -6.55 2.69 -24.29
CA LEU A 108 -7.89 2.54 -24.86
C LEU A 108 -7.94 2.87 -26.36
N ALA A 109 -7.20 3.89 -26.80
CA ALA A 109 -7.07 4.22 -28.21
C ALA A 109 -6.44 3.04 -28.98
N ILE A 110 -5.37 2.44 -28.45
CA ILE A 110 -4.74 1.24 -29.03
C ILE A 110 -5.74 0.09 -29.16
N VAL A 111 -6.54 -0.16 -28.12
CA VAL A 111 -7.55 -1.24 -28.12
C VAL A 111 -8.57 -1.10 -29.26
N ARG A 112 -8.81 0.14 -29.74
CA ARG A 112 -9.82 0.47 -30.77
C ARG A 112 -9.28 0.49 -32.21
N VAL A 113 -7.97 0.33 -32.44
CA VAL A 113 -7.39 0.47 -33.79
C VAL A 113 -7.77 -0.68 -34.73
N SER A 114 -7.47 -1.93 -34.35
CA SER A 114 -7.77 -3.13 -35.15
C SER A 114 -7.84 -4.37 -34.25
N LYS A 115 -8.26 -5.53 -34.77
CA LYS A 115 -8.32 -6.78 -33.98
C LYS A 115 -6.97 -7.19 -33.40
N THR A 116 -5.88 -7.01 -34.15
CA THR A 116 -4.52 -7.32 -33.66
C THR A 116 -4.09 -6.36 -32.56
N TRP A 117 -4.31 -5.06 -32.77
CA TRP A 117 -4.01 -4.04 -31.76
C TRP A 117 -4.91 -4.16 -30.53
N ASN A 118 -6.13 -4.67 -30.69
CA ASN A 118 -7.04 -4.96 -29.59
C ASN A 118 -6.42 -5.98 -28.62
N GLN A 119 -5.84 -7.08 -29.11
CA GLN A 119 -5.19 -8.08 -28.25
C GLN A 119 -3.99 -7.50 -27.48
N ILE A 120 -3.15 -6.73 -28.17
CA ILE A 120 -2.00 -6.05 -27.56
C ILE A 120 -2.47 -5.02 -26.53
N GLY A 121 -3.44 -4.20 -26.90
CA GLY A 121 -4.01 -3.16 -26.06
C GLY A 121 -4.69 -3.73 -24.82
N LEU A 122 -5.42 -4.84 -24.94
CA LEU A 122 -6.03 -5.54 -23.80
C LEU A 122 -4.96 -6.02 -22.83
N LYS A 123 -3.87 -6.62 -23.31
CA LYS A 123 -2.74 -6.99 -22.45
C LYS A 123 -2.19 -5.76 -21.73
N LEU A 124 -1.93 -4.65 -22.44
CA LEU A 124 -1.43 -3.41 -21.83
C LEU A 124 -2.40 -2.79 -20.81
N LEU A 125 -3.71 -2.94 -21.05
CA LEU A 125 -4.78 -2.41 -20.19
C LEU A 125 -4.91 -3.20 -18.88
N TYR A 126 -4.87 -4.54 -18.98
CA TYR A 126 -5.10 -5.44 -17.84
C TYR A 126 -3.81 -5.87 -17.11
N GLU A 127 -2.63 -5.76 -17.71
CA GLU A 127 -1.36 -6.17 -17.07
C GLU A 127 -1.09 -5.43 -15.76
N GLY A 128 -1.42 -4.13 -15.70
CA GLY A 128 -1.29 -3.32 -14.50
C GLY A 128 -2.53 -2.46 -14.26
N VAL A 129 -3.32 -2.86 -13.27
CA VAL A 129 -4.59 -2.23 -12.91
C VAL A 129 -4.41 -1.42 -11.64
N THR A 130 -4.84 -0.16 -11.68
CA THR A 130 -4.84 0.74 -10.51
C THR A 130 -6.25 1.22 -10.25
N LEU A 131 -6.73 0.98 -9.04
CA LEU A 131 -8.07 1.32 -8.59
C LEU A 131 -7.97 2.48 -7.60
N GLN A 132 -8.69 3.56 -7.89
CA GLN A 132 -8.73 4.81 -7.14
C GLN A 132 -10.13 5.09 -6.55
N ARG A 133 -11.13 4.26 -6.85
CA ARG A 133 -12.47 4.33 -6.28
C ARG A 133 -13.05 2.94 -6.09
N ILE A 134 -13.86 2.75 -5.06
CA ILE A 134 -14.53 1.46 -4.81
C ILE A 134 -15.46 1.03 -5.98
N GLY A 135 -16.07 1.98 -6.69
CA GLY A 135 -16.86 1.67 -7.88
C GLY A 135 -16.03 1.04 -9.01
N GLN A 136 -14.75 1.40 -9.12
CA GLN A 136 -13.83 0.80 -10.10
C GLN A 136 -13.50 -0.65 -9.74
N LEU A 137 -13.41 -0.99 -8.44
CA LEU A 137 -13.25 -2.37 -7.99
C LEU A 137 -14.41 -3.25 -8.49
N LEU A 138 -15.64 -2.79 -8.30
CA LEU A 138 -16.84 -3.51 -8.74
C LEU A 138 -16.92 -3.64 -10.26
N ALA A 139 -16.66 -2.55 -10.98
CA ALA A 139 -16.63 -2.56 -12.45
C ALA A 139 -15.55 -3.50 -12.98
N PHE A 140 -14.39 -3.54 -12.32
CA PHE A 140 -13.29 -4.40 -12.70
C PHE A 140 -13.62 -5.87 -12.50
N VAL A 141 -14.17 -6.26 -11.34
CA VAL A 141 -14.63 -7.65 -11.11
C VAL A 141 -15.63 -8.07 -12.19
N ARG A 142 -16.64 -7.25 -12.46
CA ARG A 142 -17.63 -7.53 -13.53
C ARG A 142 -16.98 -7.71 -14.89
N ALA A 143 -15.96 -6.89 -15.21
CA ALA A 143 -15.24 -7.02 -16.48
C ALA A 143 -14.41 -8.30 -16.56
N LEU A 144 -13.84 -8.76 -15.44
CA LEU A 144 -13.13 -10.04 -15.36
C LEU A 144 -14.09 -11.25 -15.43
N GLU A 145 -15.32 -11.12 -14.92
CA GLU A 145 -16.33 -12.19 -14.96
C GLU A 145 -17.07 -12.26 -16.31
N ALA A 146 -17.27 -11.13 -16.99
CA ALA A 146 -18.03 -11.06 -18.24
C ALA A 146 -17.29 -11.64 -19.44
N HIS A 147 -15.96 -11.81 -19.35
CA HIS A 147 -15.12 -12.25 -20.44
C HIS A 147 -14.12 -13.27 -19.95
N ASP A 148 -13.96 -14.37 -20.69
CA ASP A 148 -12.90 -15.33 -20.44
C ASP A 148 -11.55 -14.74 -20.87
N GLY A 149 -10.55 -14.80 -20.00
CA GLY A 149 -9.16 -14.47 -20.34
C GLY A 149 -8.56 -13.17 -19.76
N PRO A 150 -9.27 -12.04 -19.57
CA PRO A 150 -8.68 -10.84 -18.98
C PRO A 150 -8.05 -11.07 -17.60
N GLY A 151 -8.62 -11.98 -16.81
CA GLY A 151 -8.06 -12.40 -15.52
C GLY A 151 -6.62 -12.93 -15.62
N ASP A 152 -6.31 -13.71 -16.66
CA ASP A 152 -4.97 -14.25 -16.93
C ASP A 152 -3.96 -13.18 -17.38
N LEU A 153 -4.44 -11.98 -17.72
CA LEU A 153 -3.58 -10.86 -18.08
C LEU A 153 -3.18 -10.05 -16.84
N VAL A 154 -3.94 -10.12 -15.74
CA VAL A 154 -3.69 -9.30 -14.54
C VAL A 154 -2.43 -9.76 -13.82
N ARG A 155 -1.39 -8.91 -13.84
CA ARG A 155 -0.10 -9.16 -13.16
C ARG A 155 0.15 -8.23 -12.00
N LYS A 156 -0.37 -7.00 -12.07
CA LYS A 156 -0.24 -5.97 -11.03
C LYS A 156 -1.61 -5.38 -10.68
N LEU A 157 -1.89 -5.33 -9.39
CA LEU A 157 -3.07 -4.68 -8.82
C LEU A 157 -2.63 -3.66 -7.76
N SER A 158 -3.00 -2.40 -7.95
CA SER A 158 -2.78 -1.32 -6.98
C SER A 158 -4.11 -0.74 -6.53
N ILE A 159 -4.33 -0.66 -5.22
CA ILE A 159 -5.55 -0.13 -4.60
C ILE A 159 -5.18 1.11 -3.79
N GLY A 160 -5.60 2.27 -4.26
CA GLY A 160 -5.21 3.58 -3.72
C GLY A 160 -6.34 4.40 -3.10
N TYR A 161 -7.47 3.79 -2.75
CA TYR A 161 -8.67 4.52 -2.36
C TYR A 161 -9.11 4.30 -0.92
N PHE A 162 -9.91 5.25 -0.42
CA PHE A 162 -10.54 5.16 0.89
C PHE A 162 -11.69 4.15 0.87
N VAL A 163 -11.71 3.23 1.84
CA VAL A 163 -12.77 2.24 2.02
C VAL A 163 -13.67 2.69 3.17
N PRO A 164 -14.91 3.17 2.90
CA PRO A 164 -15.86 3.46 3.97
C PRO A 164 -16.14 2.19 4.78
N HIS A 165 -16.26 2.31 6.11
CA HIS A 165 -16.51 1.16 7.00
C HIS A 165 -17.70 0.29 6.55
N ARG A 166 -18.78 0.91 6.06
CA ARG A 166 -19.98 0.20 5.56
C ARG A 166 -19.75 -0.61 4.28
N ALA A 167 -18.73 -0.28 3.50
CA ALA A 167 -18.44 -0.89 2.20
C ALA A 167 -17.28 -1.89 2.27
N ALA A 168 -16.84 -2.23 3.47
CA ALA A 168 -15.58 -2.91 3.64
C ALA A 168 -15.68 -4.44 3.52
N GLU A 169 -16.80 -5.02 3.95
CA GLU A 169 -17.12 -6.41 3.62
C GLU A 169 -17.17 -6.59 2.10
N LEU A 170 -17.83 -5.65 1.41
CA LEU A 170 -17.86 -5.63 -0.06
C LEU A 170 -16.44 -5.49 -0.65
N HIS A 171 -15.61 -4.58 -0.13
CA HIS A 171 -14.22 -4.46 -0.57
C HIS A 171 -13.45 -5.78 -0.42
N ASN A 172 -13.58 -6.46 0.72
CA ASN A 172 -12.89 -7.72 1.00
C ASN A 172 -13.39 -8.86 0.10
N GLN A 173 -14.71 -8.94 -0.10
CA GLN A 173 -15.34 -9.92 -0.97
C GLN A 173 -14.85 -9.77 -2.42
N GLU A 174 -14.86 -8.55 -2.94
CA GLU A 174 -14.55 -8.28 -4.35
C GLU A 174 -13.04 -8.34 -4.61
N THR A 175 -12.21 -7.92 -3.65
CA THR A 175 -10.77 -8.12 -3.71
C THR A 175 -10.44 -9.63 -3.75
N ARG A 176 -11.13 -10.45 -2.94
CA ARG A 176 -11.00 -11.91 -2.99
C ARG A 176 -11.38 -12.49 -4.34
N ARG A 177 -12.44 -11.99 -4.97
CA ARG A 177 -12.80 -12.41 -6.33
C ARG A 177 -11.70 -12.08 -7.34
N ILE A 178 -11.08 -10.89 -7.27
CA ILE A 178 -9.95 -10.57 -8.16
C ILE A 178 -8.80 -11.56 -7.97
N PHE A 179 -8.44 -11.91 -6.74
CA PHE A 179 -7.40 -12.92 -6.50
C PHE A 179 -7.74 -14.31 -7.05
N GLN A 180 -9.03 -14.66 -7.10
CA GLN A 180 -9.50 -15.92 -7.71
C GLN A 180 -9.49 -15.86 -9.24
N LEU A 181 -9.90 -14.73 -9.81
CA LEU A 181 -9.98 -14.50 -11.26
C LEU A 181 -8.61 -14.19 -11.88
N GLY A 182 -7.64 -13.71 -11.09
CA GLY A 182 -6.30 -13.32 -11.51
C GLY A 182 -5.20 -14.25 -11.01
N PRO A 183 -5.08 -15.49 -11.53
CA PRO A 183 -4.14 -16.48 -11.03
C PRO A 183 -2.66 -16.08 -11.25
N ARG A 184 -2.38 -15.12 -12.13
CA ARG A 184 -1.03 -14.62 -12.46
C ARG A 184 -0.68 -13.30 -11.77
N LEU A 185 -1.47 -12.89 -10.80
CA LEU A 185 -1.23 -11.68 -10.03
C LEU A 185 0.04 -11.83 -9.18
N THR A 186 1.10 -11.13 -9.57
CA THR A 186 2.43 -11.21 -8.94
C THR A 186 2.75 -9.99 -8.09
N HIS A 187 2.11 -8.85 -8.38
CA HIS A 187 2.36 -7.57 -7.71
C HIS A 187 1.07 -7.04 -7.08
N PHE A 188 1.10 -6.79 -5.78
CA PHE A 188 -0.01 -6.18 -5.06
C PHE A 188 0.43 -4.96 -4.26
N GLU A 189 -0.29 -3.86 -4.44
CA GLU A 189 -0.07 -2.61 -3.70
C GLU A 189 -1.36 -2.14 -3.04
N LEU A 190 -1.26 -1.73 -1.79
CA LEU A 190 -2.36 -1.15 -1.03
C LEU A 190 -1.90 0.16 -0.39
N LYS A 191 -2.41 1.27 -0.93
CA LYS A 191 -1.98 2.65 -0.62
C LYS A 191 -3.20 3.55 -0.30
N PRO A 192 -4.04 3.22 0.69
CA PRO A 192 -5.20 4.03 1.00
C PRO A 192 -4.77 5.42 1.53
N PRO A 193 -5.50 6.49 1.20
CA PRO A 193 -5.15 7.84 1.62
C PRO A 193 -5.35 8.08 3.13
N PHE A 194 -6.08 7.20 3.82
CA PHE A 194 -6.37 7.30 5.25
C PHE A 194 -6.33 5.91 5.90
N LEU A 195 -6.09 5.88 7.22
CA LEU A 195 -6.19 4.69 8.06
C LEU A 195 -7.49 3.93 7.78
N ILE A 196 -7.34 2.64 7.44
CA ILE A 196 -8.47 1.72 7.31
C ILE A 196 -8.64 1.00 8.65
N PRO A 197 -9.72 1.23 9.42
CA PRO A 197 -9.97 0.46 10.64
C PRO A 197 -10.25 -1.01 10.27
N ASP A 198 -9.65 -1.98 10.98
CA ASP A 198 -10.02 -3.42 11.08
C ASP A 198 -10.25 -4.28 9.81
N LEU A 199 -10.09 -3.74 8.60
CA LEU A 199 -10.63 -4.39 7.39
C LEU A 199 -9.62 -5.21 6.60
N LEU A 200 -8.34 -5.12 6.93
CA LEU A 200 -7.27 -5.87 6.26
C LEU A 200 -6.91 -7.19 6.94
N THR A 201 -7.75 -7.66 7.88
CA THR A 201 -7.44 -8.84 8.70
C THR A 201 -7.13 -10.11 7.90
N VAL A 202 -7.56 -10.20 6.64
CA VAL A 202 -7.19 -11.33 5.78
C VAL A 202 -7.12 -10.84 4.34
N LEU A 203 -5.92 -10.51 3.83
CA LEU A 203 -5.72 -10.70 2.41
C LEU A 203 -6.13 -12.15 2.11
N PRO A 204 -7.14 -12.35 1.23
CA PRO A 204 -7.74 -13.65 1.01
C PRO A 204 -6.63 -14.62 0.65
N ARG A 205 -6.50 -15.75 1.39
CA ARG A 205 -5.43 -16.77 1.26
C ARG A 205 -4.66 -16.58 -0.03
N VAL A 206 -3.64 -15.74 0.09
CA VAL A 206 -3.07 -15.06 -1.06
C VAL A 206 -2.53 -16.11 -2.03
N SER A 207 -2.74 -15.88 -3.32
CA SER A 207 -2.12 -16.71 -4.35
C SER A 207 -0.62 -16.73 -4.08
N TYR A 208 -0.03 -17.92 -3.95
CA TYR A 208 1.41 -18.11 -3.71
C TYR A 208 2.29 -17.52 -4.83
N THR A 209 1.68 -16.91 -5.85
CA THR A 209 2.31 -16.22 -6.98
C THR A 209 2.72 -14.78 -6.66
N ILE A 210 2.26 -14.17 -5.56
CA ILE A 210 2.71 -12.82 -5.21
C ILE A 210 4.20 -12.82 -4.86
N THR A 211 4.96 -12.04 -5.62
CA THR A 211 6.40 -11.80 -5.41
C THR A 211 6.69 -10.36 -4.99
N TYR A 212 5.78 -9.41 -5.24
CA TYR A 212 5.92 -8.01 -4.84
C TYR A 212 4.72 -7.58 -3.98
N LEU A 213 5.01 -7.01 -2.81
CA LEU A 213 4.00 -6.51 -1.89
C LEU A 213 4.36 -5.11 -1.38
N GLU A 214 3.42 -4.17 -1.48
CA GLU A 214 3.60 -2.81 -0.96
C GLU A 214 2.39 -2.34 -0.14
N TYR A 215 2.68 -1.83 1.06
CA TYR A 215 1.74 -1.15 1.94
C TYR A 215 2.26 0.24 2.29
N ASN A 216 1.37 1.23 2.31
CA ASN A 216 1.73 2.56 2.79
C ASN A 216 1.63 2.69 4.32
N ASP A 217 1.84 3.91 4.81
CA ASP A 217 1.85 4.29 6.22
C ASP A 217 0.48 4.28 6.91
N GLN A 218 -0.59 4.12 6.13
CA GLN A 218 -1.95 4.03 6.64
C GLN A 218 -2.35 2.59 6.99
N VAL A 219 -1.47 1.62 6.76
CA VAL A 219 -1.71 0.20 7.03
C VAL A 219 -0.88 -0.24 8.23
N GLN A 220 -1.55 -0.67 9.30
CA GLN A 220 -0.90 -1.12 10.53
C GLN A 220 -0.23 -2.48 10.34
N TYR A 221 1.00 -2.63 10.85
CA TYR A 221 1.82 -3.83 10.64
C TYR A 221 1.13 -5.13 11.10
N HIS A 222 0.49 -5.12 12.28
CA HIS A 222 -0.15 -6.32 12.81
C HIS A 222 -1.28 -6.86 11.91
N LEU A 223 -1.89 -6.01 11.07
CA LEU A 223 -2.91 -6.43 10.11
C LEU A 223 -2.30 -7.17 8.92
N ILE A 224 -1.09 -6.79 8.50
CA ILE A 224 -0.41 -7.40 7.35
C ILE A 224 0.49 -8.58 7.74
N PHE A 225 0.84 -8.70 9.02
CA PHE A 225 1.74 -9.75 9.52
C PHE A 225 1.34 -11.18 9.10
N PRO A 226 0.05 -11.61 9.20
CA PRO A 226 -0.35 -12.95 8.74
C PRO A 226 -0.07 -13.18 7.26
N THR A 227 -0.24 -12.16 6.43
CA THR A 227 0.10 -12.21 5.00
C THR A 227 1.61 -12.33 4.79
N LEU A 228 2.41 -11.57 5.54
CA LEU A 228 3.87 -11.65 5.45
C LEU A 228 4.37 -13.07 5.77
N VAL A 229 3.83 -13.68 6.82
CA VAL A 229 4.14 -15.09 7.17
C VAL A 229 3.74 -16.02 6.02
N GLN A 230 2.56 -15.84 5.45
CA GLN A 230 2.07 -16.68 4.34
C GLN A 230 2.94 -16.57 3.07
N LEU A 231 3.44 -15.36 2.75
CA LEU A 231 4.20 -15.08 1.54
C LEU A 231 5.72 -15.18 1.72
N SER A 232 6.20 -15.42 2.95
CA SER A 232 7.63 -15.38 3.32
C SER A 232 8.57 -16.18 2.41
N THR A 233 8.13 -17.32 1.88
CA THR A 233 8.94 -18.21 1.02
C THR A 233 8.99 -17.80 -0.46
N ASN A 234 8.11 -16.89 -0.90
CA ASN A 234 7.99 -16.50 -2.30
C ASN A 234 8.21 -15.01 -2.56
N LEU A 235 8.09 -14.19 -1.52
CA LEU A 235 8.22 -12.75 -1.63
C LEU A 235 9.64 -12.35 -2.03
N GLN A 236 9.77 -11.58 -3.10
CA GLN A 236 11.03 -11.04 -3.64
C GLN A 236 11.21 -9.56 -3.31
N SER A 237 10.12 -8.81 -3.24
CA SER A 237 10.13 -7.38 -2.94
C SER A 237 9.04 -7.04 -1.92
N LEU A 238 9.43 -6.32 -0.87
CA LEU A 238 8.55 -5.87 0.20
C LEU A 238 8.75 -4.38 0.43
N ALA A 239 7.66 -3.62 0.43
CA ALA A 239 7.66 -2.21 0.81
C ALA A 239 6.61 -1.99 1.90
N ILE A 240 7.03 -1.57 3.10
CA ILE A 240 6.13 -1.39 4.24
C ILE A 240 6.50 -0.16 5.06
N CYS A 241 5.54 0.21 5.91
CA CYS A 241 5.73 1.20 6.95
C CYS A 241 5.66 0.52 8.32
N LEU A 242 6.57 0.90 9.23
CA LEU A 242 6.68 0.33 10.58
C LEU A 242 6.58 1.42 11.65
N SER A 243 5.90 1.12 12.75
CA SER A 243 5.83 1.94 13.97
C SER A 243 6.43 1.17 15.17
N ALA A 244 6.85 1.83 16.26
CA ALA A 244 7.49 1.17 17.42
C ALA A 244 6.64 0.10 18.07
N TYR A 245 5.33 0.24 17.97
CA TYR A 245 4.42 -0.71 18.59
C TYR A 245 4.35 -2.04 17.83
N ASP A 246 4.92 -2.10 16.63
CA ASP A 246 4.77 -3.23 15.71
C ASP A 246 5.82 -4.34 15.90
N ALA A 247 6.90 -4.09 16.65
CA ALA A 247 8.03 -5.01 16.73
C ALA A 247 7.91 -6.08 17.84
N ALA A 248 7.16 -5.79 18.91
CA ALA A 248 7.18 -6.62 20.11
C ALA A 248 6.28 -7.86 19.99
N GLY A 249 6.87 -9.05 20.15
CA GLY A 249 6.12 -10.30 20.35
C GLY A 249 5.70 -11.05 19.07
N HIS A 250 6.17 -10.62 17.90
CA HIS A 250 5.98 -11.37 16.66
C HIS A 250 7.04 -12.49 16.53
N PRO A 251 6.67 -13.70 16.03
CA PRO A 251 7.63 -14.75 15.78
C PRO A 251 8.61 -14.36 14.67
N VAL A 252 9.81 -14.95 14.72
CA VAL A 252 10.84 -14.78 13.70
C VAL A 252 10.30 -15.22 12.33
N VAL A 253 10.44 -14.36 11.32
CA VAL A 253 10.03 -14.65 9.94
C VAL A 253 11.27 -14.78 9.06
N VAL A 254 11.33 -15.84 8.26
CA VAL A 254 12.44 -16.07 7.32
C VAL A 254 11.94 -15.79 5.91
N PHE A 255 12.49 -14.75 5.28
CA PHE A 255 12.20 -14.41 3.89
C PHE A 255 13.31 -14.96 2.98
N GLU A 256 13.13 -16.19 2.50
CA GLU A 256 14.17 -16.91 1.74
C GLU A 256 14.56 -16.24 0.42
N LYS A 257 13.60 -15.59 -0.23
CA LYS A 257 13.75 -15.03 -1.58
C LYS A 257 13.68 -13.50 -1.64
N LEU A 258 13.62 -12.82 -0.49
CA LEU A 258 13.45 -11.38 -0.46
C LEU A 258 14.76 -10.69 -0.86
N GLU A 259 14.77 -10.11 -2.05
CA GLU A 259 15.91 -9.42 -2.65
C GLU A 259 15.85 -7.91 -2.41
N ALA A 260 14.64 -7.35 -2.30
CA ALA A 260 14.38 -5.92 -2.17
C ALA A 260 13.49 -5.62 -0.96
N LEU A 261 13.98 -4.80 -0.04
CA LEU A 261 13.22 -4.37 1.14
C LEU A 261 13.20 -2.85 1.26
N ARG A 262 12.01 -2.26 1.25
CA ARG A 262 11.77 -0.86 1.59
C ARG A 262 11.04 -0.75 2.92
N VAL A 263 11.63 -0.03 3.85
CA VAL A 263 11.06 0.24 5.17
C VAL A 263 10.97 1.74 5.35
N ARG A 264 9.77 2.22 5.69
CA ARG A 264 9.56 3.56 6.21
C ARG A 264 9.18 3.49 7.68
N PHE A 265 9.96 4.13 8.52
CA PHE A 265 9.64 4.24 9.93
C PHE A 265 8.71 5.43 10.14
N VAL A 266 7.51 5.15 10.66
CA VAL A 266 6.49 6.16 10.94
C VAL A 266 6.51 6.45 12.44
N PHE A 267 6.59 7.73 12.79
CA PHE A 267 6.62 8.25 14.16
C PHE A 267 7.91 7.94 14.96
N ASN A 268 8.10 8.70 16.04
CA ASN A 268 9.32 8.87 16.84
C ASN A 268 9.65 7.65 17.69
N SER A 269 9.91 6.56 17.02
CA SER A 269 9.65 5.26 17.57
C SER A 269 10.96 4.47 17.41
N ALA A 270 11.52 4.04 18.54
CA ALA A 270 12.68 3.16 18.62
C ALA A 270 12.32 1.74 18.12
N ALA A 271 11.60 1.66 17.01
CA ALA A 271 11.16 0.43 16.42
C ALA A 271 12.40 -0.29 15.92
N THR A 272 12.78 -1.35 16.62
CA THR A 272 13.63 -2.35 15.99
C THR A 272 12.81 -3.00 14.88
N LEU A 273 13.46 -3.32 13.77
CA LEU A 273 12.85 -4.26 12.85
C LEU A 273 12.52 -5.55 13.61
N PRO A 274 11.38 -6.20 13.31
CA PRO A 274 11.11 -7.52 13.85
C PRO A 274 12.27 -8.45 13.49
N GLU A 275 12.47 -9.50 14.28
CA GLU A 275 13.53 -10.48 14.03
C GLU A 275 13.28 -11.20 12.70
N TRP A 276 13.81 -10.65 11.62
CA TRP A 276 13.66 -11.16 10.26
C TRP A 276 14.98 -11.72 9.77
N SER A 277 14.92 -12.89 9.14
CA SER A 277 16.06 -13.44 8.41
C SER A 277 15.82 -13.24 6.92
N MET A 278 16.74 -12.54 6.25
CA MET A 278 16.62 -12.14 4.84
C MET A 278 17.94 -12.44 4.11
N PRO A 279 18.31 -13.73 3.97
CA PRO A 279 19.64 -14.11 3.47
C PRO A 279 19.91 -13.67 2.02
N ALA A 280 18.85 -13.50 1.22
CA ALA A 280 18.91 -13.09 -0.18
C ALA A 280 18.81 -11.57 -0.39
N LEU A 281 18.79 -10.76 0.68
CA LEU A 281 18.59 -9.33 0.56
C LEU A 281 19.77 -8.65 -0.15
N ARG A 282 19.47 -7.89 -1.20
CA ARG A 282 20.47 -7.18 -2.03
C ARG A 282 20.21 -5.68 -2.10
N GLN A 283 18.95 -5.25 -1.94
CA GLN A 283 18.54 -3.87 -2.06
C GLN A 283 17.74 -3.45 -0.83
N LEU A 284 18.16 -2.36 -0.20
CA LEU A 284 17.54 -1.86 1.02
C LEU A 284 17.27 -0.36 0.91
N TRP A 285 16.02 0.05 1.17
CA TRP A 285 15.61 1.44 1.29
C TRP A 285 15.13 1.70 2.71
N LEU A 286 15.80 2.59 3.41
CA LEU A 286 15.47 3.01 4.77
C LEU A 286 15.07 4.47 4.77
N HIS A 287 13.80 4.70 5.10
CA HIS A 287 13.26 6.01 5.32
C HIS A 287 13.00 6.20 6.81
N THR A 288 13.97 6.83 7.49
CA THR A 288 13.85 7.26 8.88
C THR A 288 13.36 8.70 8.87
N GLY A 289 12.08 8.92 9.13
CA GLY A 289 11.48 10.24 9.03
C GLY A 289 10.36 10.46 10.02
N GLY A 290 10.68 11.04 11.18
CA GLY A 290 9.70 11.49 12.18
C GLY A 290 9.29 12.95 11.99
N SER A 291 8.19 13.33 12.64
CA SER A 291 7.78 14.72 12.77
C SER A 291 8.88 15.57 13.43
N PHE A 292 8.93 16.86 13.11
CA PHE A 292 9.93 17.81 13.61
C PHE A 292 10.24 17.67 15.12
N GLY A 293 11.50 17.41 15.47
CA GLY A 293 12.01 17.56 16.83
C GLY A 293 12.79 16.38 17.40
N ASP A 294 12.68 15.19 16.81
CA ASP A 294 13.19 13.99 17.46
C ASP A 294 14.48 13.48 16.82
N ILE A 295 15.43 13.14 17.70
CA ILE A 295 16.72 12.60 17.31
C ILE A 295 16.55 11.08 17.19
N HIS A 296 16.88 10.53 16.03
CA HIS A 296 16.81 9.10 15.76
C HIS A 296 18.22 8.52 15.86
N SER A 297 18.36 7.42 16.61
CA SER A 297 19.63 6.69 16.66
C SER A 297 19.76 5.72 15.48
N LEU A 298 20.93 5.73 14.83
CA LEU A 298 21.30 4.77 13.79
C LEU A 298 21.53 3.36 14.33
N SER A 299 21.65 3.17 15.65
CA SER A 299 21.92 1.86 16.28
C SER A 299 20.92 0.75 15.88
N HIS A 300 19.65 1.08 15.66
CA HIS A 300 18.66 0.10 15.17
C HIS A 300 18.93 -0.30 13.72
N THR A 301 19.44 0.62 12.92
CA THR A 301 19.85 0.36 11.54
C THR A 301 21.12 -0.48 11.51
N GLU A 302 22.07 -0.23 12.40
CA GLU A 302 23.29 -1.05 12.54
C GLU A 302 22.95 -2.52 12.78
N SER A 303 22.07 -2.80 13.76
CA SER A 303 21.64 -4.18 14.06
C SER A 303 21.01 -4.88 12.85
N LEU A 304 20.21 -4.15 12.06
CA LEU A 304 19.67 -4.68 10.82
C LEU A 304 20.79 -5.00 9.82
N LEU A 305 21.68 -4.06 9.56
CA LEU A 305 22.77 -4.21 8.60
C LEU A 305 23.79 -5.27 9.04
N ASP A 306 23.97 -5.50 10.33
CA ASP A 306 24.81 -6.60 10.82
C ASP A 306 24.25 -7.97 10.41
N SER A 307 22.92 -8.08 10.31
CA SER A 307 22.24 -9.31 9.93
C SER A 307 22.19 -9.55 8.42
N CYS A 308 22.00 -8.50 7.60
CA CYS A 308 21.76 -8.63 6.16
C CYS A 308 22.73 -7.85 5.25
N GLY A 309 23.56 -6.96 5.82
CA GLY A 309 24.42 -6.02 5.10
C GLY A 309 25.51 -6.66 4.25
N ARG A 310 25.95 -7.87 4.61
CA ARG A 310 27.02 -8.59 3.89
C ARG A 310 26.75 -8.80 2.40
N ASN A 311 25.48 -8.94 2.02
CA ASN A 311 25.06 -9.20 0.64
C ASN A 311 24.40 -7.96 -0.02
N LEU A 312 24.32 -6.84 0.68
CA LEU A 312 23.72 -5.62 0.14
C LEU A 312 24.62 -5.00 -0.93
N ILE A 313 24.01 -4.73 -2.08
CA ILE A 313 24.62 -4.09 -3.25
C ILE A 313 24.08 -2.67 -3.41
N PHE A 314 22.84 -2.44 -2.99
CA PHE A 314 22.17 -1.14 -3.02
C PHE A 314 21.65 -0.76 -1.64
N LEU A 315 21.96 0.45 -1.20
CA LEU A 315 21.49 1.03 0.05
C LEU A 315 21.01 2.47 -0.17
N TRP A 316 19.75 2.74 0.18
CA TRP A 316 19.18 4.08 0.22
C TRP A 316 18.88 4.47 1.65
N LEU A 317 19.52 5.54 2.14
CA LEU A 317 19.30 6.14 3.45
C LEU A 317 18.70 7.54 3.33
N THR A 318 17.51 7.74 3.90
CA THR A 318 16.94 9.09 4.09
C THR A 318 16.64 9.32 5.54
N HIS A 319 17.01 10.50 6.03
CA HIS A 319 16.91 10.87 7.42
C HIS A 319 16.44 12.31 7.54
N SER A 320 15.25 12.52 8.13
CA SER A 320 14.66 13.86 8.22
C SER A 320 15.31 14.74 9.29
N THR A 321 15.92 14.15 10.32
CA THR A 321 16.48 14.89 11.46
C THR A 321 18.01 14.86 11.48
N PRO A 322 18.69 15.71 12.27
CA PRO A 322 20.13 15.57 12.49
C PRO A 322 20.44 14.24 13.19
N LEU A 323 21.59 13.64 12.89
CA LEU A 323 22.09 12.45 13.61
C LEU A 323 22.41 12.78 15.07
N GLU A 324 22.28 11.79 15.96
CA GLU A 324 22.77 11.92 17.34
C GLU A 324 24.30 12.12 17.36
N ALA A 325 24.81 12.78 18.40
CA ALA A 325 26.25 12.89 18.59
C ALA A 325 26.86 11.50 18.86
N GLY A 326 27.58 10.95 17.88
CA GLY A 326 28.27 9.66 17.97
C GLY A 326 27.77 8.62 16.97
N ASP A 327 26.60 8.83 16.37
CA ASP A 327 26.13 7.99 15.28
C ASP A 327 26.92 8.31 14.01
N THR A 328 27.50 7.28 13.40
CA THR A 328 28.29 7.43 12.18
C THR A 328 27.72 6.59 11.05
N ILE A 329 27.60 7.18 9.86
CA ILE A 329 27.19 6.46 8.65
C ILE A 329 28.29 5.47 8.27
N GLN A 330 29.56 5.78 8.60
CA GLN A 330 30.66 4.84 8.37
C GLN A 330 30.43 3.48 9.02
N GLY A 331 29.89 3.42 10.24
CA GLY A 331 29.55 2.14 10.89
C GLY A 331 28.55 1.32 10.07
N LEU A 332 27.54 1.99 9.48
CA LEU A 332 26.58 1.35 8.57
C LEU A 332 27.25 0.81 7.29
N LEU A 333 28.19 1.58 6.73
CA LEU A 333 28.93 1.18 5.53
C LEU A 333 29.88 0.01 5.81
N ASP A 334 30.50 -0.03 6.99
CA ASP A 334 31.39 -1.12 7.40
C ASP A 334 30.64 -2.47 7.51
N SER A 335 29.36 -2.45 7.87
CA SER A 335 28.49 -3.64 7.86
C SER A 335 28.04 -4.07 6.44
N CYS A 336 28.34 -3.27 5.41
CA CYS A 336 27.91 -3.50 4.02
C CYS A 336 29.09 -3.65 3.04
N PRO A 337 30.00 -4.62 3.23
CA PRO A 337 31.25 -4.70 2.45
C PRO A 337 31.06 -4.92 0.94
N ALA A 338 29.89 -5.43 0.51
CA ALA A 338 29.55 -5.66 -0.90
C ALA A 338 28.85 -4.47 -1.57
N LEU A 339 28.72 -3.34 -0.88
CA LEU A 339 27.92 -2.21 -1.33
C LEU A 339 28.54 -1.52 -2.55
N GLU A 340 27.75 -1.42 -3.62
CA GLU A 340 28.14 -0.86 -4.91
C GLU A 340 27.49 0.50 -5.18
N HIS A 341 26.25 0.67 -4.70
CA HIS A 341 25.45 1.88 -4.90
C HIS A 341 24.87 2.37 -3.59
N LEU A 342 25.21 3.60 -3.24
CA LEU A 342 24.70 4.32 -2.08
C LEU A 342 23.86 5.52 -2.51
N THR A 343 22.65 5.64 -1.96
CA THR A 343 21.82 6.84 -2.04
C THR A 343 21.67 7.43 -0.64
N ILE A 344 22.02 8.71 -0.46
CA ILE A 344 21.94 9.40 0.84
C ILE A 344 21.27 10.75 0.73
N GLN A 345 20.57 11.15 1.78
CA GLN A 345 20.09 12.52 1.92
C GLN A 345 21.23 13.47 2.30
N GLY A 346 21.28 14.65 1.70
CA GLY A 346 22.36 15.62 1.83
C GLY A 346 22.61 16.12 3.26
N ALA A 347 21.60 16.08 4.13
CA ALA A 347 21.77 16.41 5.54
C ALA A 347 22.72 15.43 6.26
N LEU A 348 22.60 14.13 5.96
CA LEU A 348 23.49 13.10 6.49
C LEU A 348 24.94 13.31 6.01
N TYR A 349 25.07 13.73 4.76
CA TYR A 349 26.36 13.95 4.12
C TYR A 349 27.17 15.10 4.72
N GLN A 350 26.53 16.18 5.15
CA GLN A 350 27.22 17.35 5.72
C GLN A 350 27.88 17.06 7.08
N VAL A 351 27.41 16.04 7.79
CA VAL A 351 27.90 15.70 9.14
C VAL A 351 29.20 14.91 9.08
N GLU A 352 29.43 14.13 8.02
CA GLU A 352 30.54 13.17 7.95
C GLU A 352 31.43 13.37 6.72
N PRO A 353 32.47 14.24 6.81
CA PRO A 353 33.36 14.51 5.68
C PRO A 353 34.32 13.36 5.32
N ARG A 354 34.25 12.22 6.02
CA ARG A 354 35.22 11.11 5.92
C ARG A 354 34.59 9.75 5.62
N LEU A 355 33.46 9.73 4.92
CA LEU A 355 32.90 8.47 4.43
C LEU A 355 33.90 7.80 3.48
N SER A 356 34.08 6.49 3.66
CA SER A 356 34.92 5.69 2.79
C SER A 356 34.32 4.31 2.53
N HIS A 357 34.43 3.85 1.28
CA HIS A 357 34.01 2.52 0.90
C HIS A 357 34.75 2.06 -0.36
N GLN A 358 35.24 0.82 -0.37
CA GLN A 358 36.10 0.33 -1.44
C GLN A 358 35.36 0.02 -2.74
N LEU A 359 34.10 -0.42 -2.65
CA LEU A 359 33.34 -0.93 -3.80
C LEU A 359 32.24 0.01 -4.31
N ILE A 360 31.96 1.12 -3.60
CA ILE A 360 30.92 2.05 -4.06
C ILE A 360 31.41 2.71 -5.35
N HIS A 361 30.74 2.41 -6.44
CA HIS A 361 30.98 3.01 -7.75
C HIS A 361 29.89 4.01 -8.14
N SER A 362 28.73 3.97 -7.48
CA SER A 362 27.63 4.93 -7.68
C SER A 362 27.18 5.57 -6.37
N LEU A 363 27.20 6.91 -6.34
CA LEU A 363 26.73 7.71 -5.20
C LEU A 363 25.66 8.70 -5.66
N ASP A 364 24.46 8.56 -5.10
CA ASP A 364 23.37 9.49 -5.32
C ASP A 364 23.14 10.31 -4.04
N VAL A 365 23.19 11.64 -4.16
CA VAL A 365 22.97 12.54 -3.04
C VAL A 365 21.71 13.35 -3.30
N SER A 366 20.70 13.16 -2.45
CA SER A 366 19.49 13.99 -2.48
C SER A 366 19.72 15.25 -1.64
N CYS A 367 20.05 16.37 -2.28
CA CYS A 367 20.34 17.62 -1.58
C CYS A 367 19.74 18.84 -2.28
N PHE A 368 19.56 19.90 -1.50
CA PHE A 368 19.39 21.24 -2.06
C PHE A 368 20.73 21.70 -2.68
N PRO A 369 20.72 22.57 -3.70
CA PRO A 369 21.78 22.72 -4.72
C PRO A 369 23.16 23.27 -4.27
N ILE A 370 23.59 23.06 -3.03
CA ILE A 370 24.80 23.66 -2.42
C ILE A 370 25.81 22.58 -1.99
N CYS A 371 25.79 21.39 -2.58
CA CYS A 371 26.86 20.42 -2.36
C CYS A 371 28.00 20.68 -3.36
N ASP A 372 29.00 21.47 -2.94
CA ASP A 372 30.28 21.52 -3.63
C ASP A 372 30.84 20.09 -3.71
N THR A 373 30.99 19.56 -4.91
CA THR A 373 31.60 18.26 -5.19
C THR A 373 33.11 18.34 -5.01
N SER A 374 33.53 18.65 -3.78
CA SER A 374 34.94 18.82 -3.44
C SER A 374 35.75 17.56 -3.78
N PRO A 375 36.97 17.69 -4.32
CA PRO A 375 37.85 16.56 -4.63
C PRO A 375 38.13 15.64 -3.43
N THR A 376 37.86 16.10 -2.21
CA THR A 376 37.93 15.29 -0.98
C THR A 376 37.03 14.05 -1.02
N PHE A 377 35.92 14.08 -1.77
CA PHE A 377 34.99 12.95 -1.82
C PHE A 377 35.54 11.73 -2.53
N ARG A 378 36.28 11.93 -3.61
CA ARG A 378 36.88 10.82 -4.36
C ARG A 378 37.95 10.09 -3.55
N ALA A 379 38.52 10.72 -2.53
CA ALA A 379 39.52 10.08 -1.67
C ALA A 379 38.91 8.96 -0.80
N GLY A 380 37.64 9.07 -0.39
CA GLY A 380 36.95 8.05 0.38
C GLY A 380 36.38 6.90 -0.45
N PHE A 381 36.05 7.16 -1.71
CA PHE A 381 35.43 6.18 -2.61
C PHE A 381 36.33 5.93 -3.84
N PRO A 382 37.39 5.13 -3.71
CA PRO A 382 38.35 4.92 -4.80
C PRO A 382 37.74 4.29 -6.05
N ALA A 383 36.63 3.57 -5.92
CA ALA A 383 35.90 2.97 -7.04
C ALA A 383 34.82 3.88 -7.65
N LEU A 384 34.61 5.10 -7.13
CA LEU A 384 33.52 5.98 -7.54
C LEU A 384 33.62 6.38 -9.01
N ARG A 385 32.61 5.98 -9.80
CA ARG A 385 32.46 6.32 -11.23
C ARG A 385 31.35 7.35 -11.43
N THR A 386 30.28 7.17 -10.69
CA THR A 386 29.03 7.92 -10.82
C THR A 386 28.77 8.73 -9.56
N PHE A 387 28.51 10.01 -9.74
CA PHE A 387 27.97 10.88 -8.70
C PHE A 387 26.77 11.63 -9.27
N ARG A 388 25.59 11.49 -8.67
CA ARG A 388 24.39 12.21 -9.09
C ARG A 388 23.83 13.01 -7.93
N THR A 389 23.37 14.21 -8.22
CA THR A 389 22.53 14.97 -7.31
C THR A 389 21.08 14.72 -7.69
N LEU A 390 20.29 14.19 -6.76
CA LEU A 390 18.88 13.93 -6.97
C LEU A 390 18.05 15.11 -6.45
N ASP A 391 17.00 15.46 -7.19
CA ASP A 391 16.01 16.41 -6.70
C ASP A 391 15.37 15.87 -5.40
N PRO A 392 15.28 16.68 -4.32
CA PRO A 392 14.67 16.26 -3.06
C PRO A 392 13.25 15.69 -3.19
N THR A 393 12.50 16.06 -4.22
CA THR A 393 11.16 15.52 -4.51
C THR A 393 11.17 14.01 -4.77
N PHE A 394 12.29 13.44 -5.26
CA PHE A 394 12.44 11.99 -5.41
C PHE A 394 12.44 11.25 -4.08
N MET A 395 12.75 11.91 -2.95
CA MET A 395 12.74 11.26 -1.64
C MET A 395 11.34 10.84 -1.19
N PHE A 396 10.31 11.51 -1.70
CA PHE A 396 8.93 11.17 -1.39
C PHE A 396 8.35 10.14 -2.36
N SER A 397 9.04 9.88 -3.47
CA SER A 397 8.61 8.92 -4.48
C SER A 397 8.96 7.50 -4.04
N SER A 398 7.97 6.61 -4.05
CA SER A 398 8.15 5.16 -3.93
C SER A 398 8.84 4.53 -5.16
N VAL A 399 9.36 5.32 -6.10
CA VAL A 399 9.97 4.77 -7.31
C VAL A 399 11.48 4.64 -7.09
N ALA A 400 11.96 3.39 -7.08
CA ALA A 400 13.40 3.15 -7.18
C ALA A 400 13.86 3.67 -8.53
N LEU A 401 14.79 4.62 -8.51
CA LEU A 401 15.41 5.12 -9.72
C LEU A 401 16.23 3.97 -10.33
N PRO A 402 16.04 3.64 -11.63
CA PRO A 402 16.90 2.68 -12.30
C PRO A 402 18.39 2.99 -12.06
N PRO A 403 19.22 2.00 -11.73
CA PRO A 403 20.66 2.21 -11.56
C PRO A 403 21.28 2.84 -12.82
N ASP A 404 20.76 2.46 -13.99
CA ASP A 404 21.23 2.88 -15.31
C ASP A 404 20.67 4.24 -15.79
N LEU A 405 20.07 5.04 -14.90
CA LEU A 405 19.63 6.40 -15.26
C LEU A 405 20.84 7.21 -15.78
N PRO A 406 20.79 7.71 -17.03
CA PRO A 406 21.93 8.41 -17.64
C PRO A 406 22.35 9.61 -16.80
N HIS A 407 23.68 9.83 -16.72
CA HIS A 407 24.29 10.89 -15.92
C HIS A 407 23.88 12.31 -16.33
N ASP A 408 23.31 12.46 -17.52
CA ASP A 408 23.11 13.75 -18.20
C ASP A 408 21.65 14.23 -18.16
N LEU A 409 20.85 13.71 -17.23
CA LEU A 409 19.60 14.36 -16.85
C LEU A 409 19.94 15.59 -16.01
N ASP A 410 20.55 16.58 -16.64
CA ASP A 410 20.73 17.92 -16.12
C ASP A 410 19.35 18.61 -16.15
N THR A 411 18.36 18.02 -15.47
CA THR A 411 16.96 18.48 -15.40
C THR A 411 16.87 19.90 -14.86
N HIS A 412 17.82 20.31 -14.01
CA HIS A 412 17.91 21.68 -13.53
C HIS A 412 18.39 22.68 -14.58
N ARG A 413 19.13 22.24 -15.60
CA ARG A 413 19.56 23.12 -16.70
C ARG A 413 18.41 23.40 -17.65
N GLU A 414 17.65 22.38 -18.06
CA GLU A 414 16.47 22.57 -18.91
C GLU A 414 15.35 23.36 -18.19
N LEU A 415 15.11 23.12 -16.90
CA LEU A 415 14.12 23.88 -16.12
C LEU A 415 14.54 25.34 -15.89
N ARG A 416 15.84 25.63 -15.70
CA ARG A 416 16.33 27.02 -15.62
C ARG A 416 16.31 27.74 -16.95
N GLU A 417 16.54 27.03 -18.05
CA GLU A 417 16.43 27.59 -19.39
C GLU A 417 14.95 27.85 -19.77
N ALA A 418 14.00 27.04 -19.24
CA ALA A 418 12.56 27.27 -19.38
C ALA A 418 12.03 28.45 -18.55
N ASP A 419 12.47 28.62 -17.30
CA ASP A 419 12.08 29.76 -16.44
C ASP A 419 12.74 31.10 -16.87
N GLY A 420 13.75 31.05 -17.74
CA GLY A 420 14.40 32.22 -18.32
C GLY A 420 13.78 32.72 -19.62
N ALA A 421 12.83 31.98 -20.19
CA ALA A 421 12.03 32.45 -21.32
C ALA A 421 10.94 33.36 -20.78
N THR A 422 11.18 34.67 -20.87
CA THR A 422 10.19 35.72 -20.62
C THR A 422 8.84 35.34 -21.23
N GLU A 423 7.82 35.34 -20.38
CA GLU A 423 6.40 35.32 -20.73
C GLU A 423 6.10 36.51 -21.65
N ASP A 424 6.35 36.35 -22.95
CA ASP A 424 5.60 37.08 -23.96
C ASP A 424 4.22 36.44 -23.99
N GLU A 425 3.25 37.13 -23.41
CA GLU A 425 1.82 36.81 -23.38
C GLU A 425 1.23 36.77 -24.80
N ASP A 426 1.54 35.72 -25.57
CA ASP A 426 0.79 35.40 -26.79
C ASP A 426 -0.38 34.48 -26.42
N GLU A 427 -1.59 35.06 -26.44
CA GLU A 427 -2.90 34.51 -26.08
C GLU A 427 -3.36 33.28 -26.89
N ASP A 428 -2.54 32.72 -27.77
CA ASP A 428 -2.91 31.63 -28.68
C ASP A 428 -2.06 30.37 -28.47
N SER A 429 -2.20 29.72 -27.31
CA SER A 429 -1.57 28.40 -27.09
C SER A 429 -2.30 27.31 -27.89
N PRO A 430 -1.60 26.59 -28.81
CA PRO A 430 -2.16 25.53 -29.63
C PRO A 430 -2.59 24.28 -28.83
N GLU A 431 -2.27 24.22 -27.53
CA GLU A 431 -2.73 23.14 -26.65
C GLU A 431 -4.23 23.23 -26.32
N SER A 432 -4.84 24.41 -26.42
CA SER A 432 -6.30 24.55 -26.26
C SER A 432 -7.07 24.07 -27.50
N ALA A 433 -6.48 24.20 -28.69
CA ALA A 433 -7.15 23.90 -29.96
C ALA A 433 -7.37 22.39 -30.19
N TRP A 434 -6.46 21.52 -29.76
CA TRP A 434 -6.64 20.06 -29.93
C TRP A 434 -7.65 19.48 -28.92
N ILE A 435 -7.76 20.08 -27.72
CA ILE A 435 -8.77 19.70 -26.72
C ILE A 435 -10.17 20.09 -27.21
N THR A 436 -10.32 21.29 -27.80
CA THR A 436 -11.59 21.71 -28.41
C THR A 436 -11.94 20.88 -29.66
N ALA A 437 -10.95 20.45 -30.46
CA ALA A 437 -11.20 19.60 -31.63
C ALA A 437 -11.70 18.19 -31.28
N ILE A 438 -11.29 17.63 -30.14
CA ILE A 438 -11.75 16.32 -29.67
C ILE A 438 -13.13 16.40 -29.01
N LEU A 439 -13.44 17.52 -28.36
CA LEU A 439 -14.74 17.76 -27.73
C LEU A 439 -15.81 18.26 -28.72
N ALA A 440 -15.41 18.78 -29.89
CA ALA A 440 -16.33 19.21 -30.95
C ALA A 440 -16.84 18.05 -31.83
N THR A 441 -16.27 16.85 -31.70
CA THR A 441 -16.83 15.62 -32.26
C THR A 441 -17.84 14.99 -31.29
N ASP A 442 -18.98 15.66 -31.10
CA ASP A 442 -20.19 15.02 -30.57
C ASP A 442 -20.91 14.34 -31.76
N PRO A 443 -21.01 13.00 -31.81
CA PRO A 443 -21.83 12.30 -32.79
C PRO A 443 -23.25 12.13 -32.24
N ASP A 444 -23.91 13.22 -31.87
CA ASP A 444 -25.33 13.22 -31.49
C ASP A 444 -26.03 14.42 -32.14
N SER A 445 -26.07 14.42 -33.47
CA SER A 445 -27.17 15.08 -34.20
C SER A 445 -28.19 14.01 -34.54
N ASP A 446 -29.16 13.91 -33.66
CA ASP A 446 -30.47 13.28 -33.80
C ASP A 446 -31.09 13.69 -35.15
N ASP A 447 -30.98 12.80 -36.14
CA ASP A 447 -31.74 12.88 -37.39
C ASP A 447 -32.57 11.59 -37.47
N SER A 448 -33.67 11.62 -36.73
CA SER A 448 -34.77 10.68 -36.84
C SER A 448 -35.30 10.69 -38.28
N LYS A 449 -34.91 9.69 -39.07
CA LYS A 449 -35.65 9.28 -40.25
C LYS A 449 -35.95 7.80 -40.16
N ASP A 450 -37.24 7.54 -40.10
CA ASP A 450 -37.88 6.26 -40.29
C ASP A 450 -37.35 5.60 -41.58
N ASP A 451 -36.51 4.57 -41.43
CA ASP A 451 -36.25 3.61 -42.49
C ASP A 451 -36.76 2.25 -41.99
N ASP A 452 -37.96 1.91 -42.45
CA ASP A 452 -38.60 0.60 -42.37
C ASP A 452 -37.68 -0.46 -42.97
N TYR A 453 -36.87 -1.11 -42.13
CA TYR A 453 -36.20 -2.35 -42.50
C TYR A 453 -37.21 -3.50 -42.40
N VAL A 454 -37.94 -3.72 -43.50
CA VAL A 454 -38.71 -4.93 -43.76
C VAL A 454 -37.72 -6.09 -43.92
N PHE A 455 -37.78 -7.04 -43.00
CA PHE A 455 -37.07 -8.31 -43.08
C PHE A 455 -37.88 -9.23 -44.00
N ASP A 456 -37.50 -9.31 -45.29
CA ASP A 456 -38.05 -10.32 -46.19
C ASP A 456 -37.51 -11.69 -45.79
N GLU A 457 -38.39 -12.48 -45.17
CA GLU A 457 -38.28 -13.94 -45.10
C GLU A 457 -38.51 -14.51 -46.51
N GLU A 458 -37.43 -14.79 -47.26
CA GLU A 458 -37.52 -15.75 -48.34
C GLU A 458 -37.10 -17.14 -47.83
N ALA A 459 -38.12 -17.97 -47.75
CA ALA A 459 -38.05 -19.42 -47.68
C ALA A 459 -37.55 -20.03 -49.00
N ASP A 460 -37.12 -21.29 -48.86
CA ASP A 460 -36.95 -22.31 -49.90
C ASP A 460 -35.77 -22.15 -50.89
N ASP A 461 -34.74 -23.00 -50.73
CA ASP A 461 -34.57 -24.04 -51.74
C ASP A 461 -33.85 -25.29 -51.21
N SER A 462 -34.51 -26.40 -51.48
CA SER A 462 -34.12 -27.79 -51.39
C SER A 462 -32.90 -28.16 -52.24
N GLY A 463 -31.94 -28.88 -51.65
CA GLY A 463 -30.81 -29.47 -52.37
C GLY A 463 -30.41 -30.81 -51.77
N SER A 464 -30.99 -31.85 -52.33
CA SER A 464 -30.91 -33.25 -51.94
C SER A 464 -29.70 -34.02 -52.50
N VAL A 465 -29.31 -35.08 -51.79
CA VAL A 465 -28.58 -36.30 -52.24
C VAL A 465 -27.08 -36.11 -52.55
N ASP A 466 -26.18 -36.77 -51.81
CA ASP A 466 -25.67 -38.07 -52.25
C ASP A 466 -24.89 -38.83 -51.17
N ASP A 467 -25.10 -40.14 -51.24
CA ASP A 467 -24.59 -41.20 -50.39
C ASP A 467 -23.09 -41.42 -50.61
N SER A 468 -22.35 -41.69 -49.53
CA SER A 468 -21.22 -42.63 -49.65
C SER A 468 -20.96 -43.33 -48.34
N ASP A 469 -21.30 -44.61 -48.37
CA ASP A 469 -20.92 -45.65 -47.44
C ASP A 469 -19.41 -45.66 -47.18
N THR A 470 -19.03 -45.85 -45.93
CA THR A 470 -17.84 -46.66 -45.63
C THR A 470 -17.99 -47.30 -44.25
N ASP A 471 -18.37 -48.57 -44.30
CA ASP A 471 -18.18 -49.56 -43.24
C ASP A 471 -16.73 -49.57 -42.75
N SER A 472 -16.54 -49.56 -41.43
CA SER A 472 -15.59 -50.48 -40.81
C SER A 472 -15.87 -50.59 -39.32
N ASP A 473 -16.43 -51.74 -38.97
CA ASP A 473 -16.48 -52.34 -37.65
C ASP A 473 -15.13 -52.36 -36.95
N ALA A 474 -15.11 -52.08 -35.64
CA ALA A 474 -14.54 -53.00 -34.64
C ALA A 474 -14.73 -52.46 -33.21
N ALA A 475 -15.75 -53.00 -32.55
CA ALA A 475 -15.80 -53.44 -31.15
C ALA A 475 -14.90 -52.76 -30.11
N SER A 476 -15.52 -52.11 -29.13
CA SER A 476 -15.30 -52.50 -27.73
C SER A 476 -16.47 -52.07 -26.83
N CYS A 477 -17.02 -53.08 -26.16
CA CYS A 477 -18.11 -53.07 -25.21
C CYS A 477 -17.64 -52.50 -23.86
N VAL A 478 -18.28 -51.44 -23.34
CA VAL A 478 -18.43 -51.25 -21.89
C VAL A 478 -19.81 -50.66 -21.60
N THR A 479 -20.45 -51.34 -20.65
CA THR A 479 -21.80 -51.24 -20.13
C THR A 479 -22.19 -49.90 -19.49
N VAL A 480 -23.46 -49.60 -19.72
CA VAL A 480 -24.38 -48.66 -19.04
C VAL A 480 -24.30 -48.73 -17.52
N CYS A 481 -24.32 -47.56 -16.87
CA CYS A 481 -25.08 -47.29 -15.64
C CYS A 481 -25.30 -45.76 -15.52
N GLU A 482 -26.54 -45.33 -15.76
CA GLU A 482 -27.04 -44.05 -15.21
C GLU A 482 -27.04 -44.09 -13.68
N PRO A 483 -27.06 -42.93 -13.01
CA PRO A 483 -28.24 -42.71 -12.19
C PRO A 483 -28.79 -41.28 -12.16
N SER A 484 -30.12 -41.29 -12.06
CA SER A 484 -31.09 -40.30 -11.62
C SER A 484 -30.75 -39.55 -10.31
N ASP A 485 -31.13 -38.27 -10.32
CA ASP A 485 -31.74 -37.43 -9.29
C ASP A 485 -31.28 -37.42 -7.81
N ALA A 486 -31.06 -36.17 -7.38
CA ALA A 486 -31.50 -35.58 -6.12
C ALA A 486 -30.96 -36.14 -4.80
N VAL A 487 -29.89 -35.52 -4.29
CA VAL A 487 -29.73 -35.27 -2.85
C VAL A 487 -29.10 -33.89 -2.64
N ARG A 488 -29.84 -33.01 -1.94
CA ARG A 488 -29.32 -31.83 -1.27
C ARG A 488 -28.45 -32.29 -0.10
N ASP A 489 -27.14 -32.11 -0.19
CA ASP A 489 -26.25 -32.23 0.98
C ASP A 489 -25.92 -30.85 1.53
N GLU A 490 -26.41 -30.62 2.74
CA GLU A 490 -25.99 -29.55 3.63
C GLU A 490 -24.53 -29.83 4.06
N PHE A 491 -23.63 -28.91 3.72
CA PHE A 491 -22.27 -28.92 4.28
C PHE A 491 -22.32 -28.52 5.75
N TYR A 492 -22.46 -29.50 6.64
CA TYR A 492 -22.16 -29.36 8.06
C TYR A 492 -20.64 -29.53 8.25
N VAL A 493 -19.95 -28.44 8.56
CA VAL A 493 -18.53 -28.47 8.91
C VAL A 493 -18.39 -28.98 10.35
N ASP A 494 -17.81 -30.17 10.51
CA ASP A 494 -17.48 -30.78 11.79
C ASP A 494 -16.25 -30.08 12.42
N GLU A 495 -16.50 -29.04 13.22
CA GLU A 495 -15.47 -28.25 13.92
C GLU A 495 -14.60 -29.09 14.87
N ASP A 496 -15.08 -30.27 15.33
CA ASP A 496 -14.34 -31.15 16.24
C ASP A 496 -13.19 -31.90 15.53
N ARG A 497 -13.20 -31.95 14.20
CA ARG A 497 -12.15 -32.62 13.42
C ARG A 497 -10.93 -31.71 13.17
N VAL A 498 -11.12 -30.39 13.18
CA VAL A 498 -10.03 -29.40 13.06
C VAL A 498 -9.27 -29.27 14.39
N ALA A 499 -9.95 -29.39 15.53
CA ALA A 499 -9.32 -29.36 16.85
C ALA A 499 -8.35 -30.54 17.10
N ARG A 500 -8.53 -31.69 16.42
CA ARG A 500 -7.64 -32.86 16.57
C ARG A 500 -6.36 -32.78 15.74
N LEU A 501 -6.28 -31.87 14.77
CA LEU A 501 -5.07 -31.65 13.96
C LEU A 501 -4.09 -30.64 14.58
N LEU A 502 -4.49 -29.96 15.66
CA LEU A 502 -3.68 -28.91 16.32
C LEU A 502 -3.18 -29.30 17.72
N ALA A 503 -3.35 -30.57 18.15
CA ALA A 503 -2.81 -31.04 19.41
C ALA A 503 -1.33 -31.48 19.25
N PRO A 504 -0.38 -30.91 20.01
CA PRO A 504 1.03 -31.27 19.90
C PRO A 504 1.28 -32.67 20.50
N SER A 505 1.90 -33.54 19.71
CA SER A 505 2.39 -34.85 20.11
C SER A 505 3.59 -34.71 21.06
N PHE A 506 3.34 -34.83 22.37
CA PHE A 506 4.40 -35.03 23.36
C PHE A 506 4.96 -36.46 23.24
N THR A 507 6.12 -36.62 22.61
CA THR A 507 6.93 -37.84 22.75
C THR A 507 7.77 -37.76 24.02
N ARG A 508 7.46 -38.61 24.99
CA ARG A 508 8.30 -38.92 26.16
C ARG A 508 9.45 -39.83 25.70
N SER A 509 10.70 -39.41 25.81
CA SER A 509 11.84 -40.33 25.78
C SER A 509 12.09 -40.90 27.19
N ARG A 510 12.47 -42.19 27.23
CA ARG A 510 13.08 -42.84 28.38
C ARG A 510 14.53 -42.40 28.55
#